data_AF-G8YUC8-F1
#
_entry.id   AF-G8YUC8-F1
#
_cell.length_a   1.000
_cell.length_b   1.000
_cell.length_c   1.000
_cell.angle_alpha   90.00
_cell.angle_beta   90.00
_cell.angle_gamma   90.00
#
_symmetry.space_group_name_H-M   'P 1'
#
loop_
_entity.id
_entity.type
_entity.pdbx_description
1 polymer ?
#
loop_
_entity_poly.entity_id
_entity_poly.type
_entity_poly.pdbx_seq_one_letter_code
_entity_poly.pdbx_strand_id
1 'polypeptide(L)'
;MEPHTDISKDASTDIAALEEERQFIENSRKVYHDIYQKKLTDEETVKRIILVKKGDSIKLRVSRVMETVNQQNMPLLLVAKANAIGKLITIAEISKSRLSESNPPIKLDQYNKIGKQASKNTPYPTTKRPLSGHSSKSVAQKNKKSLLNDLRIEDEKTFKLPVLYIVLTSNESHLSVENWTHQTPT
;
A
#
# COMPACT_ATOMS: atom_id res chain seq x y z
N MET A 1 -14.97 -43.98 5.05
CA MET A 1 -14.03 -42.91 4.67
C MET A 1 -14.82 -41.63 4.63
N GLU A 2 -14.75 -40.83 5.68
CA GLU A 2 -15.40 -39.51 5.71
C GLU A 2 -14.48 -38.47 5.07
N PRO A 3 -15.02 -37.51 4.29
CA PRO A 3 -14.23 -36.43 3.74
C PRO A 3 -14.07 -35.35 4.82
N HIS A 4 -12.84 -35.17 5.32
CA HIS A 4 -12.49 -33.98 6.08
C HIS A 4 -12.47 -32.77 5.13
N THR A 5 -13.48 -31.91 5.24
CA THR A 5 -13.55 -30.64 4.54
C THR A 5 -12.73 -29.59 5.30
N ASP A 6 -11.61 -29.20 4.71
CA ASP A 6 -10.62 -28.23 5.19
C ASP A 6 -11.16 -26.78 5.03
N ILE A 7 -12.30 -26.45 5.66
CA ILE A 7 -13.03 -25.18 5.48
C ILE A 7 -12.47 -24.04 6.37
N SER A 8 -11.66 -24.36 7.39
CA SER A 8 -11.29 -23.41 8.44
C SER A 8 -10.15 -22.44 8.10
N LYS A 9 -9.24 -22.80 7.19
CA LYS A 9 -8.05 -21.97 6.87
C LYS A 9 -8.34 -20.79 5.94
N ASP A 10 -9.25 -20.96 4.98
CA ASP A 10 -9.56 -19.92 4.00
C ASP A 10 -10.32 -18.75 4.65
N ALA A 11 -11.30 -19.04 5.51
CA ALA A 11 -12.06 -18.01 6.23
C ALA A 11 -11.19 -17.15 7.16
N SER A 12 -10.18 -17.76 7.82
CA SER A 12 -9.27 -17.01 8.71
C SER A 12 -8.34 -16.07 7.94
N THR A 13 -7.96 -16.43 6.72
CA THR A 13 -7.08 -15.62 5.85
C THR A 13 -7.83 -14.40 5.31
N ASP A 14 -9.10 -14.59 4.93
CA ASP A 14 -9.96 -13.52 4.45
C ASP A 14 -10.25 -12.47 5.53
N ILE A 15 -10.52 -12.90 6.77
CA ILE A 15 -10.72 -11.98 7.91
C ILE A 15 -9.45 -11.16 8.18
N ALA A 16 -8.27 -11.80 8.15
CA ALA A 16 -7.01 -11.10 8.35
C ALA A 16 -6.72 -10.07 7.24
N ALA A 17 -7.02 -10.41 5.98
CA ALA A 17 -6.87 -9.49 4.86
C ALA A 17 -7.81 -8.28 4.95
N LEU A 18 -9.06 -8.50 5.39
CA LEU A 18 -10.04 -7.43 5.63
C LEU A 18 -9.59 -6.50 6.76
N GLU A 19 -9.09 -7.04 7.87
CA GLU A 19 -8.60 -6.21 8.98
C GLU A 19 -7.33 -5.43 8.57
N GLU A 20 -6.41 -6.05 7.83
CA GLU A 20 -5.24 -5.35 7.28
C GLU A 20 -5.63 -4.21 6.33
N GLU A 21 -6.71 -4.37 5.56
CA GLU A 21 -7.26 -3.32 4.71
C GLU A 21 -7.91 -2.20 5.55
N ARG A 22 -8.69 -2.55 6.57
CA ARG A 22 -9.29 -1.58 7.48
C ARG A 22 -8.23 -0.72 8.17
N GLN A 23 -7.20 -1.37 8.72
CA GLN A 23 -6.09 -0.68 9.36
C GLN A 23 -5.33 0.22 8.38
N PHE A 24 -5.18 -0.20 7.12
CA PHE A 24 -4.55 0.62 6.08
C PHE A 24 -5.34 1.90 5.80
N ILE A 25 -6.67 1.78 5.70
CA ILE A 25 -7.57 2.93 5.49
C ILE A 25 -7.52 3.87 6.70
N GLU A 26 -7.65 3.33 7.91
CA GLU A 26 -7.63 4.11 9.14
C GLU A 26 -6.31 4.85 9.33
N ASN A 27 -5.18 4.18 9.12
CA ASN A 27 -3.87 4.81 9.18
C ASN A 27 -3.72 5.92 8.14
N SER A 28 -4.28 5.75 6.94
CA SER A 28 -4.24 6.79 5.91
C SER A 28 -5.06 8.02 6.31
N ARG A 29 -6.21 7.83 6.94
CA ARG A 29 -7.02 8.93 7.49
C ARG A 29 -6.30 9.65 8.62
N LYS A 30 -5.71 8.89 9.55
CA LYS A 30 -4.90 9.44 10.65
C LYS A 30 -3.76 10.29 10.11
N VAL A 31 -2.99 9.77 9.15
CA VAL A 31 -1.92 10.53 8.49
C VAL A 31 -2.45 11.81 7.87
N TYR A 32 -3.60 11.78 7.20
CA TYR A 32 -4.20 12.99 6.63
C TYR A 32 -4.55 14.04 7.70
N HIS A 33 -5.15 13.62 8.81
CA HIS A 33 -5.45 14.52 9.92
C HIS A 33 -4.18 15.07 10.59
N ASP A 34 -3.14 14.26 10.71
CA ASP A 34 -1.86 14.68 11.29
C ASP A 34 -1.16 15.74 10.41
N ILE A 35 -1.31 15.68 9.09
CA ILE A 35 -0.69 16.65 8.17
C ILE A 35 -1.54 17.90 7.95
N TYR A 36 -2.87 17.82 7.96
CA TYR A 36 -3.72 18.95 7.59
C TYR A 36 -4.44 19.52 8.81
N GLN A 37 -4.01 20.70 9.24
CA GLN A 37 -4.44 21.30 10.51
C GLN A 37 -5.88 21.80 10.50
N LYS A 38 -6.50 21.95 9.33
CA LYS A 38 -7.91 22.37 9.23
C LYS A 38 -8.83 21.19 9.50
N LYS A 39 -9.83 21.40 10.36
CA LYS A 39 -10.90 20.44 10.59
C LYS A 39 -11.74 20.30 9.32
N LEU A 40 -11.81 19.09 8.81
CA LEU A 40 -12.72 18.67 7.75
C LEU A 40 -13.74 17.70 8.32
N THR A 41 -14.88 17.58 7.66
CA THR A 41 -15.77 16.45 7.89
C THR A 41 -15.10 15.14 7.46
N ASP A 42 -15.57 14.01 8.00
CA ASP A 42 -15.07 12.70 7.61
C ASP A 42 -15.26 12.44 6.11
N GLU A 43 -16.37 12.90 5.55
CA GLU A 43 -16.68 12.74 4.13
C GLU A 43 -15.69 13.52 3.24
N GLU A 44 -15.39 14.77 3.59
CA GLU A 44 -14.39 15.57 2.90
C GLU A 44 -12.99 14.96 3.02
N THR A 45 -12.63 14.49 4.22
CA THR A 45 -11.35 13.81 4.45
C THR A 45 -11.20 12.59 3.56
N VAL A 46 -12.22 11.74 3.49
CA VAL A 46 -12.20 10.54 2.63
C VAL A 46 -12.09 10.91 1.15
N LYS A 47 -12.77 11.96 0.69
CA LYS A 47 -12.67 12.42 -0.70
C LYS A 47 -11.26 12.90 -1.07
N ARG A 48 -10.47 13.36 -0.09
CA ARG A 48 -9.10 13.88 -0.24
C ARG A 48 -8.02 12.80 -0.13
N ILE A 49 -8.40 11.55 0.14
CA ILE A 49 -7.47 10.42 0.23
C ILE A 49 -7.71 9.47 -0.94
N ILE A 50 -6.70 9.28 -1.78
CA ILE A 50 -6.73 8.33 -2.89
C ILE A 50 -5.81 7.16 -2.58
N LEU A 51 -6.43 6.03 -2.24
CA LEU A 51 -5.73 4.76 -2.06
C LEU A 51 -5.52 4.09 -3.42
N VAL A 52 -4.28 3.74 -3.74
CA VAL A 52 -3.92 3.04 -4.98
C VAL A 52 -3.62 1.58 -4.68
N LYS A 53 -4.34 0.69 -5.35
CA LYS A 53 -4.18 -0.78 -5.26
C LYS A 53 -3.58 -1.37 -6.54
N LYS A 54 -3.03 -2.58 -6.43
CA LYS A 54 -2.46 -3.34 -7.56
C LYS A 54 -3.46 -3.58 -8.70
N GLY A 55 -4.76 -3.71 -8.41
CA GLY A 55 -5.80 -3.91 -9.43
C GLY A 55 -6.31 -2.63 -10.11
N ASP A 56 -5.96 -1.45 -9.61
CA ASP A 56 -6.57 -0.20 -10.07
C ASP A 56 -6.18 0.18 -11.51
N SER A 57 -7.12 0.77 -12.25
CA SER A 57 -6.83 1.41 -13.53
C SER A 57 -6.09 2.73 -13.32
N ILE A 58 -4.93 2.89 -13.96
CA ILE A 58 -4.15 4.14 -13.92
C ILE A 58 -5.00 5.30 -14.47
N LYS A 59 -5.70 5.10 -15.58
CA LYS A 59 -6.54 6.14 -16.22
C LYS A 59 -7.60 6.68 -15.24
N LEU A 60 -8.32 5.79 -14.56
CA LEU A 60 -9.38 6.20 -13.62
C LEU A 60 -8.80 6.92 -12.40
N ARG A 61 -7.66 6.46 -11.87
CA ARG A 61 -7.00 7.12 -10.74
C ARG A 61 -6.45 8.49 -11.10
N VAL A 62 -5.84 8.63 -12.28
CA VAL A 62 -5.40 9.93 -12.81
C VAL A 62 -6.61 10.87 -12.92
N SER A 63 -7.70 10.46 -13.57
CA SER A 63 -8.93 11.28 -13.64
C SER A 63 -9.42 11.72 -12.26
N ARG A 64 -9.44 10.80 -11.29
CA ARG A 64 -9.86 11.11 -9.92
C ARG A 64 -8.96 12.14 -9.24
N VAL A 65 -7.64 12.06 -9.45
CA VAL A 65 -6.68 13.07 -8.96
C VAL A 65 -7.01 14.44 -9.56
N MET A 66 -7.17 14.52 -10.89
CA MET A 66 -7.49 15.78 -11.58
C MET A 66 -8.77 16.41 -11.05
N GLU A 67 -9.85 15.62 -10.94
CA GLU A 67 -11.13 16.07 -10.38
C GLU A 67 -10.99 16.61 -8.96
N THR A 68 -10.24 15.89 -8.11
CA THR A 68 -10.10 16.25 -6.70
C THR A 68 -9.29 17.53 -6.52
N VAL A 69 -8.21 17.70 -7.30
CA VAL A 69 -7.39 18.93 -7.29
C VAL A 69 -8.21 20.13 -7.77
N ASN A 70 -9.00 19.98 -8.82
CA ASN A 70 -9.79 21.08 -9.40
C ASN A 70 -10.94 21.57 -8.49
N GLN A 71 -11.41 20.74 -7.56
CA GLN A 71 -12.59 21.05 -6.75
C GLN A 71 -12.32 22.05 -5.61
N GLN A 72 -11.17 21.97 -4.94
CA GLN A 72 -10.82 22.87 -3.83
C GLN A 72 -9.29 22.97 -3.69
N ASN A 73 -8.81 24.13 -3.24
CA ASN A 73 -7.40 24.38 -2.90
C ASN A 73 -7.04 23.71 -1.56
N MET A 74 -7.17 22.39 -1.49
CA MET A 74 -6.89 21.56 -0.33
C MET A 74 -5.91 20.44 -0.71
N PRO A 75 -5.04 20.01 0.22
CA PRO A 75 -4.08 18.96 -0.05
C PRO A 75 -4.78 17.64 -0.39
N LEU A 76 -4.17 16.90 -1.32
CA LEU A 76 -4.59 15.57 -1.71
C LEU A 76 -3.55 14.57 -1.25
N LEU A 77 -3.98 13.54 -0.52
CA LEU A 77 -3.10 12.46 -0.08
C LEU A 77 -3.28 11.24 -0.98
N LEU A 78 -2.20 10.83 -1.64
CA LEU A 78 -2.13 9.60 -2.41
C LEU A 78 -1.34 8.56 -1.60
N VAL A 79 -1.87 7.34 -1.49
CA VAL A 79 -1.28 6.29 -0.64
C VAL A 79 -1.26 4.94 -1.35
N ALA A 80 -0.15 4.21 -1.23
CA ALA A 80 -0.04 2.85 -1.72
C ALA A 80 0.88 2.00 -0.86
N LYS A 81 0.59 0.70 -0.78
CA LYS A 81 1.40 -0.29 -0.07
C LYS A 81 2.09 -1.26 -1.02
N ALA A 82 3.32 -1.66 -0.67
CA ALA A 82 4.10 -2.71 -1.32
C ALA A 82 4.08 -2.61 -2.86
N ASN A 83 3.53 -3.62 -3.53
CA ASN A 83 3.53 -3.76 -5.00
C ASN A 83 2.70 -2.71 -5.75
N ALA A 84 1.88 -1.91 -5.05
CA ALA A 84 1.13 -0.82 -5.65
C ALA A 84 1.93 0.51 -5.71
N ILE A 85 3.09 0.59 -5.04
CA ILE A 85 3.90 1.83 -4.97
C ILE A 85 4.34 2.30 -6.35
N GLY A 86 4.81 1.39 -7.22
CA GLY A 86 5.22 1.77 -8.58
C GLY A 86 4.07 2.42 -9.37
N LYS A 87 2.85 1.88 -9.22
CA LYS A 87 1.66 2.45 -9.86
C LYS A 87 1.29 3.82 -9.29
N LEU A 88 1.39 3.99 -7.98
CA LEU A 88 1.15 5.27 -7.32
C LEU A 88 2.06 6.36 -7.88
N ILE A 89 3.35 6.08 -8.02
CA ILE A 89 4.32 7.03 -8.61
C ILE A 89 3.89 7.39 -10.04
N THR A 90 3.57 6.39 -10.87
CA THR A 90 3.08 6.63 -12.23
C THR A 90 1.84 7.51 -12.26
N ILE A 91 0.87 7.28 -11.37
CA ILE A 91 -0.35 8.10 -11.29
C ILE A 91 0.01 9.54 -10.90
N ALA A 92 0.86 9.73 -9.88
CA ALA A 92 1.26 11.05 -9.41
C ALA A 92 1.98 11.86 -10.51
N GLU A 93 2.94 11.25 -11.21
CA GLU A 93 3.71 11.92 -12.26
C GLU A 93 2.84 12.27 -13.47
N ILE A 94 1.98 11.35 -13.94
CA ILE A 94 1.04 11.64 -15.05
C ILE A 94 0.09 12.76 -14.66
N SER A 95 -0.45 12.75 -13.43
CA SER A 95 -1.35 13.79 -12.96
C SER A 95 -0.68 15.15 -12.91
N LYS A 96 0.55 15.26 -12.37
CA LYS A 96 1.30 16.53 -12.34
C LYS A 96 1.57 17.05 -13.75
N SER A 97 2.03 16.20 -14.68
CA SER A 97 2.25 16.59 -16.08
C SER A 97 0.98 17.16 -16.71
N ARG A 98 -0.16 16.48 -16.58
CA ARG A 98 -1.44 16.95 -17.13
C ARG A 98 -1.95 18.24 -16.50
N LEU A 99 -1.73 18.44 -15.20
CA LEU A 99 -2.09 19.67 -14.49
C LEU A 99 -1.19 20.84 -14.92
N SER A 100 0.10 20.59 -15.18
CA SER A 100 1.00 21.62 -15.69
C SER A 100 0.65 22.07 -17.12
N GLU A 101 -0.01 21.21 -17.89
CA GLU A 101 -0.50 21.47 -19.25
C GLU A 101 -1.94 22.02 -19.29
N SER A 102 -2.62 22.17 -18.14
CA SER A 102 -3.99 22.69 -18.10
C SER A 102 -4.04 24.20 -18.38
N ASN A 103 -5.25 24.74 -18.60
CA ASN A 103 -5.47 26.17 -18.78
C ASN A 103 -6.50 26.70 -17.76
N PRO A 104 -6.08 27.42 -16.69
CA PRO A 104 -4.71 27.80 -16.38
C PRO A 104 -3.85 26.61 -15.91
N PRO A 105 -2.50 26.68 -16.03
CA PRO A 105 -1.60 25.65 -15.50
C PRO A 105 -1.67 25.55 -13.98
N ILE A 106 -1.80 24.33 -13.46
CA ILE A 106 -1.78 24.05 -12.03
C ILE A 106 -0.44 23.39 -11.69
N LYS A 107 0.35 24.08 -10.87
CA LYS A 107 1.59 23.55 -10.30
C LYS A 107 1.34 23.12 -8.86
N LEU A 108 1.82 21.92 -8.51
CA LEU A 108 1.64 21.34 -7.18
C LEU A 108 2.98 21.06 -6.54
N ASP A 109 3.14 21.49 -5.30
CA ASP A 109 4.19 21.02 -4.41
C ASP A 109 3.89 19.59 -4.00
N GLN A 110 4.97 18.80 -3.86
CA GLN A 110 4.89 17.41 -3.49
C GLN A 110 5.67 17.13 -2.21
N TYR A 111 5.05 16.41 -1.29
CA TYR A 111 5.67 15.93 -0.06
C TYR A 111 5.58 14.42 0.02
N ASN A 112 6.71 13.77 0.25
CA ASN A 112 6.83 12.31 0.27
C ASN A 112 7.19 11.80 1.66
N LYS A 113 6.56 10.69 2.09
CA LYS A 113 6.94 9.97 3.30
C LYS A 113 6.81 8.46 3.09
N ILE A 114 7.79 7.72 3.59
CA ILE A 114 7.78 6.25 3.58
C ILE A 114 7.47 5.76 4.98
N GLY A 115 6.38 5.00 5.10
CA GLY A 115 5.98 4.28 6.31
C GLY A 115 6.14 2.77 6.17
N LYS A 116 5.67 2.05 7.19
CA LYS A 116 5.65 0.59 7.24
C LYS A 116 4.32 0.12 7.81
N GLN A 117 3.78 -0.97 7.26
CA GLN A 117 2.59 -1.64 7.78
C GLN A 117 2.92 -3.09 8.08
N ALA A 118 2.51 -3.56 9.26
CA ALA A 118 2.58 -4.97 9.61
C ALA A 118 1.61 -5.78 8.74
N SER A 119 2.04 -6.93 8.24
CA SER A 119 1.21 -7.87 7.51
C SER A 119 1.53 -9.28 7.96
N LYS A 120 0.51 -10.08 8.20
CA LYS A 120 0.64 -11.51 8.48
C LYS A 120 0.65 -12.35 7.20
N ASN A 121 0.25 -11.74 6.08
CA ASN A 121 0.28 -12.36 4.76
C ASN A 121 1.72 -12.43 4.23
N THR A 122 2.09 -13.59 3.67
CA THR A 122 3.37 -13.77 3.01
C THR A 122 3.47 -12.85 1.79
N PRO A 123 4.45 -11.92 1.73
CA PRO A 123 4.56 -10.94 0.64
C PRO A 123 4.90 -11.57 -0.71
N TYR A 124 5.44 -12.78 -0.68
CA TYR A 124 5.76 -13.58 -1.84
C TYR A 124 5.05 -14.92 -1.69
N PRO A 125 4.28 -15.37 -2.69
CA PRO A 125 3.81 -16.74 -2.68
C PRO A 125 5.06 -17.62 -2.64
N THR A 126 5.22 -18.42 -1.58
CA THR A 126 6.10 -19.58 -1.60
C THR A 126 5.47 -20.61 -2.52
N THR A 127 5.36 -20.28 -3.81
CA THR A 127 5.42 -21.30 -4.83
C THR A 127 6.80 -21.90 -4.66
N LYS A 128 6.85 -23.00 -3.89
CA LYS A 128 7.80 -24.06 -4.19
C LYS A 128 7.53 -24.38 -5.65
N ARG A 129 8.18 -23.69 -6.59
CA ARG A 129 8.32 -24.23 -7.94
C ARG A 129 8.97 -25.57 -7.68
N PRO A 130 8.30 -26.71 -7.89
CA PRO A 130 9.06 -27.94 -7.97
C PRO A 130 10.03 -27.67 -9.11
N LEU A 131 11.33 -27.72 -8.84
CA LEU A 131 12.33 -27.93 -9.87
C LEU A 131 12.12 -29.38 -10.35
N SER A 132 11.00 -29.63 -11.03
CA SER A 132 10.70 -30.90 -11.68
C SER A 132 11.48 -30.92 -12.98
N GLY A 133 12.71 -31.39 -12.89
CA GLY A 133 13.57 -31.49 -14.06
C GLY A 133 14.99 -31.90 -13.73
N HIS A 134 15.19 -32.88 -12.85
CA HIS A 134 16.31 -33.82 -12.97
C HIS A 134 16.09 -35.02 -12.04
N SER A 135 15.62 -36.12 -12.61
CA SER A 135 15.81 -37.43 -12.01
C SER A 135 17.31 -37.75 -12.03
N SER A 136 17.97 -37.73 -10.89
CA SER A 136 19.18 -38.53 -10.71
C SER A 136 19.21 -39.16 -9.32
N LYS A 137 19.42 -40.46 -9.40
CA LYS A 137 19.45 -41.53 -8.41
C LYS A 137 19.92 -41.15 -6.99
N SER A 138 19.24 -41.75 -6.02
CA SER A 138 19.53 -41.80 -4.59
C SER A 138 20.96 -42.20 -4.23
N VAL A 139 21.55 -41.51 -3.25
CA VAL A 139 22.53 -42.11 -2.32
C VAL A 139 22.23 -41.63 -0.90
N ALA A 140 22.24 -42.57 0.03
CA ALA A 140 21.88 -42.45 1.42
C ALA A 140 22.58 -41.33 2.19
N GLN A 141 21.82 -40.55 2.97
CA GLN A 141 22.30 -39.94 4.21
C GLN A 141 21.28 -40.17 5.32
N LYS A 142 21.56 -41.21 6.12
CA LYS A 142 20.92 -41.48 7.40
C LYS A 142 21.21 -40.34 8.38
N ASN A 143 20.13 -39.86 8.99
CA ASN A 143 20.01 -39.42 10.39
C ASN A 143 20.91 -38.26 10.87
N LYS A 144 20.42 -37.02 10.73
CA LYS A 144 20.74 -35.91 11.68
C LYS A 144 19.81 -34.68 11.58
N LYS A 145 18.49 -34.86 11.36
CA LYS A 145 17.54 -33.73 11.30
C LYS A 145 16.18 -33.96 12.00
N SER A 146 16.11 -34.86 12.99
CA SER A 146 14.83 -35.24 13.62
C SER A 146 14.65 -34.76 15.07
N LEU A 147 15.37 -33.74 15.53
CA LEU A 147 15.20 -33.23 16.91
C LEU A 147 15.01 -31.71 17.02
N LEU A 148 15.00 -30.98 15.90
CA LEU A 148 14.71 -29.54 15.88
C LEU A 148 13.33 -29.19 15.28
N ASN A 149 12.53 -30.20 14.94
CA ASN A 149 11.18 -29.98 14.41
C ASN A 149 10.09 -30.00 15.50
N ASP A 150 10.38 -30.50 16.71
CA ASP A 150 9.35 -30.70 17.76
C ASP A 150 9.19 -29.51 18.72
N LEU A 151 9.90 -28.40 18.49
CA LEU A 151 9.78 -27.14 19.25
C LEU A 151 9.57 -25.93 18.35
N ARG A 152 9.01 -26.11 17.15
CA ARG A 152 8.49 -24.98 16.38
C ARG A 152 7.16 -24.58 16.97
N ILE A 153 7.20 -23.69 17.96
CA ILE A 153 6.13 -22.71 18.12
C ILE A 153 6.07 -22.02 16.76
N GLU A 154 5.03 -22.31 15.97
CA GLU A 154 4.78 -21.62 14.71
C GLU A 154 4.35 -20.18 15.04
N ASP A 155 5.31 -19.35 15.47
CA ASP A 155 5.06 -17.92 15.62
C ASP A 155 4.65 -17.37 14.24
N GLU A 156 3.45 -16.82 14.16
CA GLU A 156 2.94 -16.17 12.97
C GLU A 156 3.94 -15.11 12.49
N LYS A 157 4.61 -15.39 11.36
CA LYS A 157 5.60 -14.46 10.80
C LYS A 157 4.92 -13.17 10.38
N THR A 158 5.23 -12.08 11.09
CA THR A 158 4.78 -10.74 10.74
C THR A 158 5.81 -10.07 9.82
N PHE A 159 5.40 -9.71 8.62
CA PHE A 159 6.17 -8.94 7.64
C PHE A 159 5.93 -7.44 7.80
N LYS A 160 6.94 -6.61 7.47
CA LYS A 160 6.80 -5.15 7.43
C LYS A 160 6.81 -4.68 5.98
N LEU A 161 5.63 -4.35 5.45
CA LEU A 161 5.45 -3.87 4.08
C LEU A 161 5.67 -2.36 4.01
N PRO A 162 6.37 -1.84 2.99
CA PRO A 162 6.51 -0.40 2.82
C PRO A 162 5.17 0.22 2.41
N VAL A 163 4.93 1.44 2.88
CA VAL A 163 3.81 2.29 2.47
C VAL A 163 4.39 3.63 2.00
N LEU A 164 4.01 4.08 0.81
CA LEU A 164 4.36 5.40 0.31
C LEU A 164 3.15 6.33 0.46
N TYR A 165 3.40 7.48 1.06
CA TYR A 165 2.48 8.60 1.16
C TYR A 165 3.02 9.74 0.30
N ILE A 166 2.18 10.28 -0.59
CA ILE A 166 2.47 11.45 -1.41
C ILE A 166 1.38 12.47 -1.14
N VAL A 167 1.74 13.65 -0.65
CA VAL A 167 0.82 14.79 -0.55
C VAL A 167 1.09 15.70 -1.73
N LEU A 168 0.02 16.07 -2.44
CA LEU A 168 0.04 17.06 -3.49
C LEU A 168 -0.77 18.27 -3.04
N THR A 169 -0.21 19.47 -3.15
CA THR A 169 -0.92 20.71 -2.77
C THR A 169 -0.47 21.88 -3.64
N SER A 170 -1.37 22.84 -3.85
CA SER A 170 -1.04 24.17 -4.40
C SER A 170 -0.86 25.23 -3.30
N ASN A 171 -1.08 24.85 -2.04
CA ASN A 171 -0.90 25.73 -0.89
C ASN A 171 -0.40 24.93 0.32
N GLU A 172 0.75 25.32 0.86
CA GLU A 172 1.37 24.68 2.01
C GLU A 172 0.83 25.22 3.34
N SER A 173 0.05 26.30 3.30
CA SER A 173 -0.60 26.85 4.48
C SER A 173 -1.42 25.75 5.15
N HIS A 174 -1.19 25.57 6.45
CA HIS A 174 -1.85 24.55 7.29
C HIS A 174 -1.38 23.11 7.08
N LEU A 175 -0.24 22.90 6.39
CA LEU A 175 0.44 21.60 6.36
C LEU A 175 1.49 21.46 7.47
N SER A 176 1.44 20.33 8.16
CA SER A 176 2.45 19.90 9.14
C SER A 176 3.29 18.77 8.54
N VAL A 177 4.26 19.14 7.69
CA VAL A 177 5.05 18.21 6.85
C VAL A 177 6.57 18.30 7.10
N GLU A 178 6.98 18.78 8.28
CA GLU A 178 8.38 19.01 8.68
C GLU A 178 9.31 17.79 8.49
N ASN A 179 8.77 16.58 8.66
CA ASN A 179 9.51 15.32 8.53
C ASN A 179 9.22 14.60 7.19
N TRP A 180 8.80 15.32 6.17
CA TRP A 180 8.53 14.81 4.83
C TRP A 180 9.56 15.35 3.84
N THR A 181 9.86 14.57 2.80
CA THR A 181 10.74 15.03 1.73
C THR A 181 9.95 15.91 0.77
N HIS A 182 10.29 17.20 0.73
CA HIS A 182 9.72 18.15 -0.23
C HIS A 182 10.34 17.98 -1.62
N GLN A 183 9.51 18.10 -2.64
CA GLN A 183 9.87 18.15 -4.05
C GLN A 183 9.12 19.33 -4.67
N THR A 184 9.89 20.29 -5.20
CA THR A 184 9.36 21.48 -5.85
C THR A 184 8.58 21.13 -7.12
N PRO A 185 7.62 21.97 -7.54
CA PRO A 185 6.81 21.70 -8.73
C PRO A 185 7.70 21.68 -9.98
N THR A 186 7.51 20.65 -10.80
CA THR A 186 8.09 20.53 -12.15
C THR A 186 7.12 21.04 -13.19
#